data_AF-A0A158EKY1-F1
#
_entry.id   AF-A0A158EKY1-F1
#
_cell.length_a   1.000
_cell.length_b   1.000
_cell.length_c   1.000
_cell.angle_alpha   90.00
_cell.angle_beta   90.00
_cell.angle_gamma   90.00
#
_symmetry.space_group_name_H-M   'P 1'
#
loop_
_entity.id
_entity.type
_entity.pdbx_description
1 polymer ?
#
loop_
_entity_poly.entity_id
_entity_poly.type
_entity_poly.pdbx_seq_one_letter_code
_entity_poly.pdbx_strand_id
1 'polypeptide(L)' 'MNYCGIDLHSNNCVVVVNDEDDRILYQKRLPNDMAQIQAALEPYREELAGVVIESTYYGRPEIMHGLAGIPRCDA' A
#
# COMPACT_ATOMS: atom_id res chain seq x y z
N MET A 1 1.01 -1.50 -15.62
CA MET A 1 0.64 -0.52 -14.55
C MET A 1 0.66 -1.26 -13.23
N ASN A 2 1.35 -0.70 -12.23
CA ASN A 2 1.55 -1.37 -10.94
C ASN A 2 0.58 -0.83 -9.89
N TYR A 3 0.11 -1.70 -9.01
CA TYR A 3 -0.77 -1.35 -7.90
C TYR A 3 -0.08 -1.66 -6.59
N CYS A 4 -0.20 -0.77 -5.61
CA CYS A 4 0.30 -1.01 -4.27
C CYS A 4 -0.86 -1.25 -3.30
N GLY A 5 -0.77 -2.31 -2.51
CA GLY A 5 -1.62 -2.55 -1.35
C GLY A 5 -0.82 -2.40 -0.06
N ILE A 6 -1.33 -1.63 0.90
CA ILE A 6 -0.77 -1.50 2.24
C ILE A 6 -1.82 -1.99 3.23
N ASP A 7 -1.52 -3.07 3.92
CA ASP A 7 -2.34 -3.62 5.00
C ASP A 7 -1.80 -3.11 6.35
N LEU A 8 -2.54 -2.21 6.99
CA LEU A 8 -2.12 -1.50 8.19
C LEU A 8 -2.54 -2.25 9.46
N HIS A 9 -1.54 -2.52 10.30
CA HIS A 9 -1.72 -3.02 11.67
C HIS A 9 -1.21 -1.99 12.68
N SER A 10 -1.47 -2.21 13.98
CA SER A 10 -1.17 -1.24 15.05
C SER A 10 0.28 -0.77 15.14
N ASN A 11 1.26 -1.62 14.78
CA ASN A 11 2.69 -1.31 14.90
C ASN A 11 3.50 -1.58 13.62
N ASN A 12 2.86 -2.07 12.57
CA ASN A 12 3.51 -2.40 11.30
C ASN A 12 2.47 -2.39 10.17
N CYS A 13 2.97 -2.44 8.95
CA CYS A 13 2.16 -2.64 7.77
C CYS A 13 2.79 -3.69 6.87
N VAL A 14 1.97 -4.32 6.03
CA VAL A 14 2.46 -5.15 4.93
C VAL A 14 2.26 -4.37 3.64
N VAL A 15 3.36 -4.09 2.94
CA VAL A 15 3.35 -3.41 1.64
C VAL A 15 3.52 -4.46 0.54
N VAL A 16 2.62 -4.45 -0.43
CA VAL A 16 2.61 -5.33 -1.59
C VAL A 16 2.53 -4.48 -2.86
N VAL A 17 3.37 -4.75 -3.85
CA VAL A 17 3.25 -4.17 -5.19
C VAL A 17 3.00 -5.28 -6.19
N ASN A 18 1.94 -5.15 -6.98
CA ASN A 18 1.57 -6.08 -8.03
C ASN A 18 1.59 -5.39 -9.41
N ASP A 19 1.87 -6.14 -10.47
CA ASP A 19 1.65 -5.70 -11.85
C ASP A 19 0.17 -5.86 -12.27
N GLU A 20 -0.13 -5.58 -13.53
CA GLU A 20 -1.47 -5.71 -14.11
C GLU A 20 -1.91 -7.16 -14.36
N ASP A 21 -0.97 -8.10 -14.33
CA ASP A 21 -1.21 -9.55 -14.46
C ASP A 21 -1.32 -10.22 -13.05
N ASP A 22 -1.53 -9.43 -12.00
CA ASP A 22 -1.59 -9.87 -10.59
C ASP A 22 -0.28 -10.54 -10.09
N ARG A 23 0.88 -10.26 -10.70
CA ARG A 23 2.17 -10.77 -10.21
C ARG A 23 2.73 -9.88 -9.12
N ILE A 24 3.13 -10.50 -8.01
CA ILE A 24 3.80 -9.82 -6.90
C ILE A 24 5.22 -9.43 -7.32
N LEU A 25 5.45 -8.13 -7.47
CA LEU A 25 6.77 -7.52 -7.72
C LEU A 25 7.52 -7.23 -6.41
N TYR A 26 6.78 -6.96 -5.33
CA TYR A 26 7.31 -6.67 -4.01
C TYR A 26 6.34 -7.10 -2.93
N GLN A 27 6.85 -7.68 -1.84
CA GLN A 27 6.08 -7.90 -0.62
C GLN A 27 7.01 -7.80 0.59
N LYS A 28 6.72 -6.89 1.51
CA LYS A 28 7.48 -6.77 2.76
C LYS A 28 6.64 -6.23 3.90
N ARG A 29 6.86 -6.77 5.10
CA ARG A 29 6.39 -6.17 6.35
C ARG A 29 7.34 -5.06 6.76
N LEU A 30 6.83 -3.85 6.92
CA LEU A 30 7.56 -2.66 7.35
C LEU A 30 6.97 -2.14 8.66
N PRO A 31 7.76 -1.46 9.51
CA PRO A 31 7.19 -0.66 10.58
C PRO A 31 6.29 0.44 10.00
N ASN A 32 5.42 1.03 10.81
CA ASN A 32 4.60 2.19 10.44
C ASN A 32 5.46 3.46 10.34
N ASP A 33 6.44 3.43 9.45
CA ASP A 33 7.42 4.47 9.19
C ASP A 33 7.33 4.90 7.72
N MET A 34 6.95 6.17 7.52
CA MET A 34 6.68 6.69 6.18
C MET A 34 7.93 6.75 5.30
N ALA A 35 9.12 6.92 5.87
CA ALA A 35 10.35 6.96 5.09
C ALA A 35 10.69 5.58 4.51
N GLN A 36 10.50 4.52 5.29
CA GLN A 36 10.69 3.14 4.84
C GLN A 36 9.67 2.74 3.78
N ILE A 37 8.40 3.15 3.95
CA ILE A 37 7.35 2.88 2.95
C ILE A 37 7.66 3.60 1.64
N GLN A 38 8.06 4.88 1.68
CA GLN A 38 8.47 5.62 0.48
C GLN A 38 9.67 4.97 -0.21
N ALA A 39 10.71 4.59 0.55
CA ALA A 39 11.88 3.92 0.00
C ALA A 39 11.53 2.57 -0.66
N ALA A 40 10.53 1.86 -0.14
CA ALA A 40 10.05 0.62 -0.74
C ALA A 40 9.26 0.85 -2.04
N LEU A 41 8.58 1.99 -2.18
CA LEU A 41 7.75 2.32 -3.35
C LEU A 41 8.51 3.09 -4.44
N GLU A 42 9.63 3.74 -4.11
CA GLU A 42 10.42 4.54 -5.06
C GLU A 42 10.77 3.78 -6.36
N PRO A 43 11.17 2.49 -6.34
CA PRO A 43 11.47 1.75 -7.56
C PRO A 43 10.28 1.57 -8.51
N TYR A 44 9.05 1.67 -8.00
CA TYR A 44 7.82 1.43 -8.74
C TYR A 44 7.08 2.72 -9.10
N ARG A 45 7.57 3.87 -8.66
CA ARG A 45 6.88 5.18 -8.70
C ARG A 45 6.39 5.59 -10.09
N GLU A 46 7.17 5.32 -11.15
CA GLU A 46 6.79 5.70 -12.52
C GLU A 46 5.65 4.85 -13.09
N GLU A 47 5.53 3.61 -12.64
CA GLU A 47 4.52 2.67 -13.13
C GLU A 47 3.33 2.51 -12.17
N LEU A 48 3.45 3.05 -10.96
CA LEU A 48 2.44 2.95 -9.93
C LEU A 48 1.19 3.76 -10.30
N ALA A 49 0.08 3.06 -10.54
CA ALA A 49 -1.22 3.66 -10.84
C ALA A 49 -1.93 4.17 -9.58
N GLY A 50 -1.67 3.55 -8.42
CA GLY A 50 -2.25 3.95 -7.15
C GLY A 50 -1.78 3.09 -5.99
N VAL A 51 -2.05 3.61 -4.79
CA VAL A 51 -1.87 2.91 -3.51
C VAL A 51 -3.24 2.73 -2.88
N VAL A 52 -3.53 1.52 -2.41
CA VAL A 52 -4.71 1.19 -1.62
C VAL A 52 -4.25 0.85 -0.22
N ILE A 53 -4.85 1.47 0.80
CA ILE A 53 -4.48 1.25 2.20
C ILE A 53 -5.66 0.65 2.94
N GLU A 54 -5.55 -0.62 3.33
CA GLU A 54 -6.48 -1.27 4.26
C GLU A 54 -6.09 -0.89 5.69
N SER A 55 -7.05 -0.45 6.48
CA SER A 55 -6.85 -0.17 7.89
C SER A 55 -7.88 -0.91 8.72
N THR A 56 -7.42 -1.85 9.54
CA THR A 56 -8.29 -2.53 10.48
C THR A 56 -8.53 -1.64 11.71
N TYR A 57 -9.74 -1.08 11.84
CA TYR A 57 -10.15 -0.36 13.05
C TYR A 57 -10.69 -1.35 14.09
N TYR A 58 -9.95 -1.57 15.19
CA TYR A 58 -10.32 -2.49 16.29
C TYR A 58 -11.59 -2.11 17.09
N GLY A 59 -12.39 -1.15 16.63
CA GLY A 59 -13.62 -0.74 17.32
C GLY A 59 -14.86 -1.58 17.02
N ARG A 60 -14.90 -2.34 15.91
CA ARG A 60 -16.00 -3.27 15.56
C ARG A 60 -15.51 -4.43 14.69
N PRO A 61 -15.86 -5.70 14.97
CA PRO A 61 -15.34 -6.87 14.27
C PRO A 61 -15.84 -7.07 12.82
N GLU A 62 -16.54 -6.11 12.22
CA GLU A 62 -17.28 -6.29 10.96
C GLU A 62 -17.05 -5.19 9.89
N ILE A 63 -16.08 -4.28 10.06
CA ILE A 63 -15.86 -3.20 9.08
C ILE A 63 -14.55 -3.42 8.34
N MET A 64 -14.64 -4.00 7.14
CA MET A 64 -13.64 -3.82 6.08
C MET A 64 -13.93 -2.55 5.28
N HIS A 65 -12.84 -1.97 4.75
CA HIS A 65 -12.73 -0.99 3.66
C HIS A 65 -12.51 0.49 4.05
N GLY A 66 -11.27 0.93 3.87
CA GLY A 66 -10.95 2.26 3.35
C GLY A 66 -10.20 2.10 2.02
N LEU A 67 -10.72 2.63 0.93
CA LEU A 67 -9.99 2.77 -0.34
C LEU A 67 -9.48 4.22 -0.41
N ALA A 68 -8.27 4.47 0.07
CA ALA A 68 -7.62 5.77 -0.11
C ALA A 68 -6.81 5.75 -1.41
N GLY A 69 -7.46 5.96 -2.55
CA GLY A 69 -6.75 6.18 -3.81
C GLY A 69 -6.02 7.51 -3.75
N ILE A 70 -4.70 7.50 -3.60
CA ILE A 70 -3.87 8.70 -3.81
C ILE A 70 -3.70 8.81 -5.33
N PRO A 71 -4.38 9.75 -6.02
CA PRO A 71 -4.12 9.97 -7.44
C PRO A 71 -2.67 10.38 -7.62
N ARG A 72 -2.09 10.03 -8.78
CA ARG A 72 -0.84 10.62 -9.26
C ARG A 72 -0.88 12.13 -9.01
N CYS A 73 0.03 12.64 -8.18
CA CYS A 73 0.32 14.06 -8.13
C CYS A 73 1.07 14.40 -9.42
N ASP A 74 0.32 14.57 -10.51
CA ASP A 74 0.85 15.18 -11.73
C ASP A 74 1.08 16.66 -11.43
N ALA A 75 2.34 17.09 -11.54
CA ALA A 75 2.74 18.51 -11.57
C ALA A 75 2.85 18.96 -13.02
#